data_AF-A0A0L8GE08-F1
#
_entry.id   AF-A0A0L8GE08-F1
#
_cell.length_a   1.000
_cell.length_b   1.000
_cell.length_c   1.000
_cell.angle_alpha   90.00
_cell.angle_beta   90.00
_cell.angle_gamma   90.00
#
_symmetry.space_group_name_H-M   'P 1'
#
loop_
_entity.id
_entity.type
_entity.pdbx_description
1 polymer ?
#
loop_
_entity_poly.entity_id
_entity_poly.type
_entity_poly.pdbx_seq_one_letter_code
_entity_poly.pdbx_strand_id
1 'polypeptide(L)'
;DVESPTTSFSDGLWHSFLIAIDSSKVNCTVDRNSKVSTRVLDVKAGADYYLGSFGGNLGFIGCMRHLDIGNLPVDDGMPRGSKPVGITIGNCAIRNRCTPNPCENGGICKQDWNTFTCDCSHTGYKGAVCHISEHYLSCHYFKIHSQNERSKVITVDLDGSGPLRPFTIDCSLKIEDGKSYLKYHFMSISDRDTRPQYWGKGRVNVFDW
;
A
#
# COMPACT_ATOMS: atom_id res chain seq x y z
N ASP A 1 16.73 -14.90 -14.67
CA ASP A 1 16.07 -13.67 -14.18
C ASP A 1 17.04 -12.51 -14.17
N VAL A 2 16.77 -11.45 -14.93
CA VAL A 2 17.53 -10.19 -14.87
C VAL A 2 17.18 -9.51 -13.54
N GLU A 3 18.17 -9.10 -12.75
CA GLU A 3 17.92 -8.47 -11.45
C GLU A 3 17.49 -7.01 -11.62
N SER A 4 16.49 -6.57 -10.85
CA SER A 4 16.09 -5.17 -10.79
C SER A 4 16.68 -4.49 -9.53
N PRO A 5 16.93 -3.17 -9.56
CA PRO A 5 17.37 -2.43 -8.37
C PRO A 5 16.36 -2.47 -7.21
N THR A 6 15.08 -2.71 -7.54
CA THR A 6 13.91 -2.64 -6.65
C THR A 6 13.25 -4.01 -6.42
N THR A 7 13.93 -5.11 -6.76
CA THR A 7 13.45 -6.51 -6.80
C THR A 7 12.21 -6.81 -7.65
N SER A 8 11.53 -5.80 -8.19
CA SER A 8 10.39 -5.90 -9.10
C SER A 8 10.55 -4.97 -10.31
N PHE A 9 9.89 -5.29 -11.42
CA PHE A 9 9.73 -4.41 -12.60
C PHE A 9 8.29 -3.88 -12.74
N SER A 10 7.45 -4.12 -11.72
CA SER A 10 6.06 -3.64 -11.63
C SER A 10 5.95 -2.48 -10.65
N ASP A 11 6.92 -1.55 -10.69
CA ASP A 11 7.02 -0.43 -9.75
C ASP A 11 6.34 0.87 -10.25
N GLY A 12 5.74 0.81 -11.44
CA GLY A 12 5.06 1.94 -12.07
C GLY A 12 6.01 2.91 -12.79
N LEU A 13 7.28 2.56 -12.94
CA LEU A 13 8.26 3.31 -13.73
C LEU A 13 8.42 2.73 -15.14
N TRP A 14 9.04 3.51 -16.03
CA TRP A 14 9.39 3.05 -17.37
C TRP A 14 10.64 2.20 -17.33
N HIS A 15 10.55 0.99 -17.88
CA HIS A 15 11.70 0.10 -18.09
C HIS A 15 11.94 -0.14 -19.59
N SER A 16 13.20 -0.29 -19.99
CA SER A 16 13.55 -0.70 -21.36
C SER A 16 13.79 -2.21 -21.41
N PHE A 17 13.14 -2.90 -22.34
CA PHE A 17 13.30 -4.33 -22.53
C PHE A 17 13.82 -4.62 -23.95
N LEU A 18 14.89 -5.40 -24.04
CA LEU A 18 15.46 -5.86 -25.31
C LEU A 18 15.74 -7.35 -25.24
N ILE A 19 15.23 -8.09 -26.23
CA ILE A 19 15.50 -9.51 -26.42
C ILE A 19 16.12 -9.73 -27.80
N ALA A 20 17.30 -10.35 -27.83
CA ALA A 20 18.00 -10.74 -29.04
C ALA A 20 18.24 -12.25 -29.02
N ILE A 21 17.70 -12.93 -30.02
CA ILE A 21 17.79 -14.39 -30.17
C ILE A 21 18.61 -14.70 -31.41
N ASP A 22 19.59 -15.56 -31.25
CA ASP A 22 20.42 -16.14 -32.29
C ASP A 22 20.32 -17.68 -32.18
N SER A 23 20.78 -18.37 -33.22
CA SER A 23 20.84 -19.84 -33.33
C SER A 23 21.51 -20.55 -32.15
N SER A 24 22.37 -19.87 -31.39
CA SER A 24 23.12 -20.46 -30.28
C SER A 24 23.01 -19.70 -28.95
N LYS A 25 22.29 -18.57 -28.89
CA LYS A 25 22.24 -17.73 -27.69
C LYS A 25 20.98 -16.86 -27.64
N VAL A 26 20.51 -16.61 -26.42
CA VAL A 26 19.48 -15.62 -26.11
C VAL A 26 20.09 -14.58 -25.19
N ASN A 27 20.03 -13.32 -25.60
CA ASN A 27 20.40 -12.19 -24.76
C ASN A 27 19.13 -11.43 -24.37
N CYS A 28 18.86 -11.37 -23.07
CA CYS A 28 17.77 -10.58 -22.51
C CYS A 28 18.38 -9.43 -21.71
N THR A 29 18.02 -8.21 -22.06
CA THR A 29 18.45 -6.99 -21.37
C THR A 29 17.22 -6.27 -20.84
N VAL A 30 17.22 -5.96 -19.55
CA VAL A 30 16.25 -5.06 -18.92
C VAL A 30 17.01 -3.90 -18.32
N ASP A 31 16.63 -2.69 -18.72
CA ASP A 31 17.36 -1.45 -18.43
C ASP A 31 18.84 -1.54 -18.81
N ARG A 32 19.72 -1.67 -17.81
CA ARG A 32 21.18 -1.80 -18.00
C ARG A 32 21.70 -3.20 -17.68
N ASN A 33 20.81 -4.11 -17.29
CA ASN A 33 21.17 -5.42 -16.79
C ASN A 33 20.90 -6.46 -17.88
N SER A 34 21.97 -7.09 -18.38
CA SER A 34 21.90 -8.11 -19.42
C SER A 34 22.20 -9.49 -18.85
N LYS A 35 21.43 -10.50 -19.27
CA LYS A 35 21.75 -11.92 -19.04
C LYS A 35 21.72 -12.66 -20.36
N VAL A 36 22.76 -13.45 -20.60
CA VAL A 36 22.93 -14.26 -21.81
C VAL A 36 22.82 -15.73 -21.45
N SER A 37 21.99 -16.46 -22.17
CA SER A 37 21.83 -17.91 -22.07
C SER A 37 22.31 -18.55 -23.38
N THR A 38 23.33 -19.39 -23.31
CA THR A 38 23.87 -20.10 -24.48
C THR A 38 23.14 -21.42 -24.65
N ARG A 39 22.33 -21.54 -25.70
CA ARG A 39 21.57 -22.76 -26.04
C ARG A 39 21.40 -22.81 -27.56
N VAL A 40 21.55 -24.01 -28.14
CA VAL A 40 21.19 -24.23 -29.54
C VAL A 40 19.68 -24.12 -29.67
N LEU A 41 19.21 -23.19 -30.50
CA LEU A 41 17.81 -22.88 -30.70
C LEU A 41 17.50 -22.92 -32.20
N ASP A 42 16.59 -23.80 -32.59
CA ASP A 42 15.98 -23.79 -33.92
C ASP A 42 14.67 -22.99 -33.85
N VAL A 43 14.81 -21.66 -33.77
CA VAL A 43 13.68 -20.73 -33.69
C VAL A 43 13.69 -19.87 -34.94
N LYS A 44 12.60 -19.94 -35.71
CA LYS A 44 12.34 -19.05 -36.84
C LYS A 44 11.16 -18.16 -36.48
N ALA A 45 11.35 -16.85 -36.61
CA ALA A 45 10.25 -15.91 -36.38
C ALA A 45 9.17 -16.11 -37.46
N GLY A 46 7.90 -16.17 -37.02
CA GLY A 46 6.74 -16.24 -37.89
C GLY A 46 6.36 -14.88 -38.48
N ALA A 47 5.23 -14.83 -39.20
CA ALA A 47 4.69 -13.59 -39.77
C ALA A 47 3.91 -12.74 -38.75
N ASP A 48 3.30 -13.38 -37.75
CA ASP A 48 2.44 -12.72 -36.76
C ASP A 48 3.13 -12.58 -35.40
N TYR A 49 3.01 -11.40 -34.80
CA TYR A 49 3.52 -11.08 -33.47
C TYR A 49 2.36 -10.63 -32.57
N TYR A 50 2.20 -11.30 -31.44
CA TYR A 50 1.16 -10.99 -30.47
C TYR A 50 1.74 -10.16 -29.33
N LEU A 51 1.11 -9.02 -29.05
CA LEU A 51 1.53 -8.10 -28.00
C LEU A 51 0.51 -8.13 -26.88
N GLY A 52 1.00 -8.27 -25.66
CA GLY A 52 0.21 -8.25 -24.43
C GLY A 52 -0.52 -9.56 -24.12
N SER A 53 -1.22 -10.20 -25.06
CA SER A 53 -1.88 -11.49 -24.81
C SER A 53 -2.04 -12.33 -26.08
N PHE A 54 -2.08 -13.65 -25.91
CA PHE A 54 -2.46 -14.61 -26.95
C PHE A 54 -3.39 -15.69 -26.36
N GLY A 55 -4.67 -15.69 -26.76
CA GLY A 55 -5.61 -16.79 -26.49
C GLY A 55 -6.03 -17.01 -25.02
N GLY A 56 -5.82 -16.06 -24.10
CA GLY A 56 -6.17 -16.23 -22.68
C GLY A 56 -6.50 -14.94 -21.92
N ASN A 57 -7.02 -15.10 -20.70
CA ASN A 57 -7.47 -14.00 -19.81
C ASN A 57 -6.33 -13.30 -19.03
N LEU A 58 -5.10 -13.83 -19.08
CA LEU A 58 -3.93 -13.28 -18.38
C LEU A 58 -3.03 -12.57 -19.40
N GLY A 59 -3.39 -11.35 -19.75
CA GLY A 59 -2.61 -10.48 -20.62
C GLY A 59 -1.80 -9.45 -19.83
N PHE A 60 -0.83 -8.82 -20.50
CA PHE A 60 -0.17 -7.62 -20.01
C PHE A 60 -1.18 -6.48 -19.86
N ILE A 61 -1.11 -5.80 -18.72
CA ILE A 61 -1.82 -4.56 -18.47
C ILE A 61 -0.81 -3.52 -18.04
N GLY A 62 -0.65 -2.49 -18.86
CA GLY A 62 0.36 -1.46 -18.67
C GLY A 62 0.50 -0.59 -19.91
N CYS A 63 1.58 0.19 -19.95
CA CYS A 63 1.92 0.99 -21.12
C CYS A 63 3.11 0.40 -21.85
N MET A 64 3.09 0.53 -23.18
CA MET A 64 4.24 0.23 -24.04
C MET A 64 4.49 1.44 -24.94
N ARG A 65 5.76 1.69 -25.28
CA ARG A 65 6.18 2.72 -26.24
C ARG A 65 7.48 2.30 -26.91
N HIS A 66 7.75 2.87 -28.08
CA HIS A 66 8.98 2.62 -28.86
C HIS A 66 9.21 1.13 -29.10
N LEU A 67 8.25 0.48 -29.76
CA LEU A 67 8.32 -0.94 -30.06
C LEU A 67 9.03 -1.17 -31.40
N ASP A 68 10.15 -1.89 -31.35
CA ASP A 68 10.89 -2.31 -32.53
C ASP A 68 10.87 -3.84 -32.65
N ILE A 69 10.55 -4.35 -33.85
CA ILE A 69 10.62 -5.78 -34.17
C ILE A 69 11.57 -5.95 -35.34
N GLY A 70 12.66 -6.70 -35.16
CA GLY A 70 13.67 -6.88 -36.20
C GLY A 70 14.36 -5.58 -36.63
N ASN A 71 14.56 -4.64 -35.68
CA ASN A 71 15.08 -3.29 -35.91
C ASN A 71 14.18 -2.40 -36.78
N LEU A 72 12.92 -2.80 -37.01
CA LEU A 72 11.93 -1.98 -37.68
C LEU A 72 10.95 -1.44 -36.64
N PRO A 73 10.69 -0.12 -36.63
CA PRO A 73 9.68 0.44 -35.75
C PRO A 73 8.31 -0.09 -36.16
N VAL A 74 7.55 -0.53 -35.17
CA VAL A 74 6.15 -0.88 -35.34
C VAL A 74 5.34 0.42 -35.34
N ASP A 75 4.64 0.70 -36.45
CA ASP A 75 3.96 1.97 -36.76
C ASP A 75 3.19 2.58 -35.57
N ASP A 76 3.32 3.91 -35.39
CA ASP A 76 3.05 4.67 -34.16
C ASP A 76 1.55 4.99 -34.00
N GLY A 77 0.72 3.93 -34.04
CA GLY A 77 -0.75 4.01 -33.93
C GLY A 77 -1.48 2.65 -33.92
N MET A 78 -0.81 1.58 -33.49
CA MET A 78 -1.15 0.19 -33.79
C MET A 78 -2.57 -0.26 -33.36
N PRO A 79 -3.35 -0.86 -34.28
CA PRO A 79 -3.34 -2.33 -34.37
C PRO A 79 -3.45 -2.89 -35.80
N ARG A 80 -2.95 -4.10 -36.10
CA ARG A 80 -3.41 -4.87 -37.29
C ARG A 80 -3.70 -6.35 -36.96
N GLY A 81 -4.96 -6.72 -37.20
CA GLY A 81 -5.70 -7.85 -36.63
C GLY A 81 -7.05 -7.37 -36.04
N SER A 82 -7.81 -8.25 -35.38
CA SER A 82 -9.09 -7.94 -34.71
C SER A 82 -8.97 -6.71 -33.79
N LYS A 83 -9.99 -5.83 -33.79
CA LYS A 83 -10.06 -4.65 -32.90
C LYS A 83 -9.71 -5.05 -31.45
N PRO A 84 -8.58 -4.60 -30.89
CA PRO A 84 -8.23 -4.92 -29.52
C PRO A 84 -9.19 -4.21 -28.57
N VAL A 85 -9.75 -4.93 -27.60
CA VAL A 85 -10.54 -4.35 -26.52
C VAL A 85 -9.58 -3.89 -25.42
N GLY A 86 -9.75 -2.67 -24.92
CA GLY A 86 -8.96 -2.15 -23.80
C GLY A 86 -7.61 -1.50 -24.16
N ILE A 87 -7.35 -1.20 -25.43
CA ILE A 87 -6.17 -0.43 -25.85
C ILE A 87 -6.53 1.06 -25.99
N THR A 88 -5.73 1.92 -25.37
CA THR A 88 -5.77 3.37 -25.58
C THR A 88 -4.45 3.82 -26.21
N ILE A 89 -4.52 4.53 -27.33
CA ILE A 89 -3.35 4.99 -28.10
C ILE A 89 -3.09 6.47 -27.81
N GLY A 90 -1.82 6.87 -27.77
CA GLY A 90 -1.42 8.27 -27.61
C GLY A 90 -1.52 8.79 -26.17
N ASN A 91 -1.91 7.93 -25.22
CA ASN A 91 -1.93 8.29 -23.81
C ASN A 91 -1.51 7.10 -22.93
N CYS A 92 -0.61 7.36 -22.00
CA CYS A 92 -0.29 6.45 -20.90
C CYS A 92 -0.73 7.10 -19.59
N ALA A 93 -1.99 6.86 -19.22
CA ALA A 93 -2.60 7.44 -18.03
C ALA A 93 -2.42 6.56 -16.78
N ILE A 94 -1.31 5.82 -16.67
CA ILE A 94 -1.00 5.08 -15.44
C ILE A 94 -0.61 6.09 -14.37
N ARG A 95 -1.53 6.36 -13.47
CA ARG A 95 -1.31 7.23 -12.31
C ARG A 95 -0.76 6.40 -11.17
N ASN A 96 0.37 6.82 -10.61
CA ASN A 96 0.80 6.34 -9.30
C ASN A 96 -0.19 6.86 -8.24
N ARG A 97 -1.11 6.00 -7.81
CA ARG A 97 -2.15 6.29 -6.82
C ARG A 97 -1.61 6.32 -5.40
N CYS A 98 -0.39 5.83 -5.18
CA CYS A 98 0.29 5.85 -3.89
C CYS A 98 1.18 7.08 -3.67
N THR A 99 1.13 8.10 -4.54
CA THR A 99 1.94 9.32 -4.40
C THR A 99 1.13 10.59 -4.66
N PRO A 100 0.91 11.45 -3.64
CA PRO A 100 1.25 11.24 -2.22
C PRO A 100 0.50 10.03 -1.64
N ASN A 101 1.06 9.40 -0.59
CA ASN A 101 0.44 8.20 0.02
C ASN A 101 -0.98 8.55 0.51
N PRO A 102 -2.04 7.93 -0.05
CA PRO A 102 -3.41 8.19 0.36
C PRO A 102 -3.80 7.51 1.69
N CYS A 103 -3.00 6.55 2.17
CA CYS A 103 -3.24 5.83 3.41
C CYS A 103 -2.84 6.70 4.61
N GLU A 104 -3.80 6.98 5.48
CA GLU A 104 -3.61 7.74 6.70
C GLU A 104 -2.90 6.90 7.79
N ASN A 105 -2.49 7.56 8.87
CA ASN A 105 -1.97 6.93 10.08
C ASN A 105 -0.81 5.94 9.86
N GLY A 106 0.01 6.19 8.83
CA GLY A 106 1.16 5.37 8.50
C GLY A 106 0.82 4.07 7.75
N GLY A 107 -0.39 3.97 7.19
CA GLY A 107 -0.78 2.84 6.35
C GLY A 107 0.12 2.68 5.13
N ILE A 108 0.38 1.43 4.74
CA ILE A 108 1.22 1.11 3.58
C ILE A 108 0.34 1.05 2.34
N CYS A 109 0.57 1.95 1.38
CA CYS A 109 -0.14 1.93 0.11
C CYS A 109 0.45 0.88 -0.83
N LYS A 110 -0.43 0.05 -1.39
CA LYS A 110 -0.16 -0.89 -2.47
C LYS A 110 -1.09 -0.53 -3.62
N GLN A 111 -0.61 -0.60 -4.86
CA GLN A 111 -1.46 -0.36 -6.03
C GLN A 111 -1.30 -1.44 -7.07
N ASP A 112 -2.37 -1.63 -7.84
CA ASP A 112 -2.36 -2.34 -9.10
C ASP A 112 -2.70 -1.36 -10.25
N TRP A 113 -2.92 -1.90 -11.44
CA TRP A 113 -3.22 -1.09 -12.62
C TRP A 113 -4.56 -0.33 -12.52
N ASN A 114 -5.53 -0.86 -11.76
CA ASN A 114 -6.89 -0.38 -11.67
C ASN A 114 -7.13 0.48 -10.41
N THR A 115 -6.59 0.07 -9.26
CA THR A 115 -6.86 0.65 -7.95
C THR A 115 -5.64 0.68 -7.04
N PHE A 116 -5.80 1.33 -5.89
CA PHE A 116 -4.91 1.17 -4.75
C PHE A 116 -5.64 0.51 -3.58
N THR A 117 -4.86 -0.03 -2.65
CA THR A 117 -5.31 -0.61 -1.39
C THR A 117 -4.37 -0.16 -0.28
N CYS A 118 -4.90 0.02 0.92
CA CYS A 118 -4.13 0.37 2.10
C CYS A 118 -4.03 -0.83 3.04
N ASP A 119 -2.81 -1.14 3.42
CA ASP A 119 -2.52 -2.12 4.47
C ASP A 119 -2.46 -1.39 5.81
N CYS A 120 -3.50 -1.59 6.63
CA CYS A 120 -3.67 -0.94 7.92
C CYS A 120 -3.26 -1.84 9.11
N SER A 121 -2.80 -3.07 8.88
CA SER A 121 -2.64 -4.10 9.92
C SER A 121 -1.73 -3.73 11.09
N HIS A 122 -0.86 -2.73 10.92
CA HIS A 122 0.09 -2.28 11.93
C HIS A 122 -0.12 -0.83 12.37
N THR A 123 -1.29 -0.26 12.07
CA THR A 123 -1.59 1.14 12.36
C THR A 123 -2.46 1.33 13.60
N GLY A 124 -3.28 0.34 13.97
CA GLY A 124 -4.36 0.52 14.95
C GLY A 124 -5.60 1.22 14.37
N TYR A 125 -5.64 1.34 13.04
CA TYR A 125 -6.73 1.92 12.26
C TYR A 125 -7.24 0.93 11.21
N LYS A 126 -8.46 1.15 10.73
CA LYS A 126 -9.14 0.36 9.69
C LYS A 126 -9.77 1.25 8.64
N GLY A 127 -10.58 0.68 7.75
CA GLY A 127 -11.21 1.40 6.64
C GLY A 127 -10.32 1.43 5.39
N ALA A 128 -10.89 1.91 4.27
CA ALA A 128 -10.23 1.84 2.97
C ALA A 128 -8.89 2.60 2.88
N VAL A 129 -8.72 3.60 3.74
CA VAL A 129 -7.52 4.45 3.80
C VAL A 129 -6.94 4.59 5.22
N CYS A 130 -7.25 3.65 6.13
CA CYS A 130 -6.79 3.69 7.52
C CYS A 130 -7.19 4.98 8.30
N HIS A 131 -8.29 5.62 7.91
CA HIS A 131 -9.05 6.58 8.73
C HIS A 131 -10.07 5.74 9.48
N ILE A 132 -10.45 5.93 10.73
CA ILE A 132 -11.22 5.01 11.61
C ILE A 132 -10.26 4.25 12.52
N SER A 133 -10.18 4.76 13.73
CA SER A 133 -9.48 4.13 14.85
C SER A 133 -10.14 2.81 15.24
N GLU A 134 -9.33 1.83 15.62
CA GLU A 134 -9.79 0.60 16.27
C GLU A 134 -9.70 0.69 17.81
N HIS A 135 -9.24 1.84 18.34
CA HIS A 135 -9.10 2.07 19.76
C HIS A 135 -10.38 2.61 20.39
N TYR A 136 -10.53 2.42 21.70
CA TYR A 136 -11.66 2.97 22.44
C TYR A 136 -11.52 4.49 22.55
N LEU A 137 -12.61 5.23 22.36
CA LEU A 137 -12.62 6.69 22.52
C LEU A 137 -12.25 7.14 23.95
N SER A 138 -12.56 6.32 24.96
CA SER A 138 -12.26 6.62 26.36
C SER A 138 -12.36 5.37 27.24
N CYS A 139 -11.83 5.47 28.48
CA CYS A 139 -12.05 4.43 29.48
C CYS A 139 -13.54 4.19 29.78
N HIS A 140 -14.37 5.24 29.74
CA HIS A 140 -15.81 5.10 29.95
C HIS A 140 -16.44 4.26 28.85
N TYR A 141 -16.10 4.56 27.59
CA TYR A 141 -16.53 3.78 26.44
C TYR A 141 -16.08 2.32 26.51
N PHE A 142 -14.84 2.08 26.93
CA PHE A 142 -14.33 0.73 27.19
C PHE A 142 -15.14 -0.02 28.26
N LYS A 143 -15.50 0.61 29.39
CA LYS A 143 -16.28 -0.07 30.45
C LYS A 143 -17.66 -0.51 30.02
N ILE A 144 -18.33 0.26 29.16
CA ILE A 144 -19.63 -0.12 28.60
C ILE A 144 -19.50 -1.41 27.76
N HIS A 145 -18.38 -1.57 27.04
CA HIS A 145 -18.13 -2.71 26.16
C HIS A 145 -17.45 -3.91 26.87
N SER A 146 -16.75 -3.68 27.99
CA SER A 146 -16.07 -4.72 28.78
C SER A 146 -16.61 -4.73 30.21
N GLN A 147 -17.86 -5.17 30.36
CA GLN A 147 -18.64 -5.09 31.61
C GLN A 147 -18.00 -5.83 32.81
N ASN A 148 -17.13 -6.81 32.57
CA ASN A 148 -16.54 -7.64 33.62
C ASN A 148 -15.10 -7.24 34.01
N GLU A 149 -14.51 -6.24 33.36
CA GLU A 149 -13.11 -5.93 33.53
C GLU A 149 -12.92 -4.75 34.50
N ARG A 150 -12.44 -5.01 35.73
CA ARG A 150 -12.27 -3.97 36.78
C ARG A 150 -11.11 -3.02 36.50
N SER A 151 -10.01 -3.50 35.95
CA SER A 151 -8.83 -2.71 35.60
C SER A 151 -8.18 -3.27 34.34
N LYS A 152 -7.84 -2.40 33.38
CA LYS A 152 -7.08 -2.78 32.18
C LYS A 152 -6.31 -1.60 31.64
N VAL A 153 -5.06 -1.84 31.22
CA VAL A 153 -4.31 -0.92 30.37
C VAL A 153 -4.83 -1.07 28.95
N ILE A 154 -5.35 0.02 28.39
CA ILE A 154 -5.85 0.06 27.00
C ILE A 154 -5.21 1.21 26.24
N THR A 155 -5.21 1.11 24.93
CA THR A 155 -4.97 2.26 24.05
C THR A 155 -6.29 2.99 23.84
N VAL A 156 -6.27 4.30 24.05
CA VAL A 156 -7.39 5.20 23.74
C VAL A 156 -6.99 6.17 22.64
N ASP A 157 -7.98 6.54 21.84
CA ASP A 157 -7.85 7.50 20.77
C ASP A 157 -9.00 8.50 20.90
N LEU A 158 -8.70 9.71 21.40
CA LEU A 158 -9.71 10.68 21.82
C LEU A 158 -10.38 11.41 20.66
N ASP A 159 -9.69 11.51 19.52
CA ASP A 159 -10.13 12.20 18.32
C ASP A 159 -10.35 11.23 17.15
N GLY A 160 -10.00 9.96 17.31
CA GLY A 160 -10.24 8.93 16.31
C GLY A 160 -9.37 9.19 15.08
N SER A 161 -9.96 9.74 14.02
CA SER A 161 -9.20 10.08 12.79
C SER A 161 -8.63 11.50 12.81
N GLY A 162 -8.52 12.10 13.99
CA GLY A 162 -7.92 13.40 14.17
C GLY A 162 -6.39 13.35 14.15
N PRO A 163 -5.72 14.51 14.33
CA PRO A 163 -4.27 14.61 14.23
C PRO A 163 -3.51 14.05 15.44
N LEU A 164 -4.18 13.69 16.54
CA LEU A 164 -3.52 13.19 17.73
C LEU A 164 -3.28 11.68 17.59
N ARG A 165 -2.14 11.23 18.13
CA ARG A 165 -1.84 9.79 18.15
C ARG A 165 -2.55 9.12 19.33
N PRO A 166 -2.96 7.85 19.19
CA PRO A 166 -3.46 7.06 20.31
C PRO A 166 -2.40 6.90 21.40
N PHE A 167 -2.83 6.78 22.64
CA PHE A 167 -1.94 6.58 23.79
C PHE A 167 -2.48 5.55 24.77
N THR A 168 -1.59 4.96 25.56
CA THR A 168 -1.94 3.93 26.54
C THR A 168 -2.28 4.53 27.89
N ILE A 169 -3.34 4.00 28.50
CA ILE A 169 -3.86 4.46 29.78
C ILE A 169 -4.36 3.28 30.60
N ASP A 170 -4.10 3.29 31.91
CA ASP A 170 -4.73 2.35 32.84
C ASP A 170 -6.13 2.84 33.20
N CYS A 171 -7.14 2.08 32.79
CA CYS A 171 -8.55 2.29 33.10
C CYS A 171 -8.95 1.44 34.31
N SER A 172 -8.62 1.93 35.51
CA SER A 172 -8.95 1.27 36.77
C SER A 172 -10.24 1.83 37.38
N LEU A 173 -11.24 0.96 37.61
CA LEU A 173 -12.40 1.30 38.44
C LEU A 173 -11.97 1.23 39.90
N LYS A 174 -12.11 2.35 40.61
CA LYS A 174 -11.96 2.41 42.06
C LYS A 174 -13.33 2.52 42.70
N ILE A 175 -13.51 1.80 43.80
CA ILE A 175 -14.70 1.86 44.65
C ILE A 175 -14.19 2.33 46.01
N GLU A 176 -14.54 3.55 46.39
CA GLU A 176 -14.22 4.12 47.70
C GLU A 176 -15.51 4.68 48.29
N ASP A 177 -15.80 4.34 49.56
CA ASP A 177 -16.97 4.82 50.30
C ASP A 177 -18.32 4.67 49.56
N GLY A 178 -18.50 3.55 48.86
CA GLY A 178 -19.72 3.27 48.09
C GLY A 178 -19.84 4.05 46.78
N LYS A 179 -18.85 4.88 46.41
CA LYS A 179 -18.78 5.59 45.14
C LYS A 179 -17.79 4.90 44.20
N SER A 180 -18.21 4.67 42.95
CA SER A 180 -17.34 4.18 41.90
C SER A 180 -16.81 5.33 41.04
N TYR A 181 -15.52 5.34 40.75
CA TYR A 181 -14.90 6.31 39.84
C TYR A 181 -13.85 5.66 38.94
N LEU A 182 -13.64 6.23 37.76
CA LEU A 182 -12.59 5.84 36.83
C LEU A 182 -11.31 6.61 37.15
N LYS A 183 -10.26 5.90 37.56
CA LYS A 183 -8.93 6.48 37.74
C LYS A 183 -8.12 6.26 36.47
N TYR A 184 -7.64 7.36 35.93
CA TYR A 184 -6.81 7.45 34.73
C TYR A 184 -5.34 7.55 35.14
N HIS A 185 -4.50 6.58 34.73
CA HIS A 185 -3.05 6.69 34.87
C HIS A 185 -2.41 6.61 33.49
N PHE A 186 -1.87 7.75 33.03
CA PHE A 186 -1.08 7.79 31.81
C PHE A 186 0.21 7.02 32.06
N MET A 187 0.40 5.92 31.33
CA MET A 187 1.67 5.22 31.34
C MET A 187 2.66 6.08 30.58
N SER A 188 3.71 6.55 31.25
CA SER A 188 4.77 7.33 30.60
C SER A 188 5.32 6.54 29.42
N ILE A 189 5.37 7.17 28.25
CA ILE A 189 6.17 6.69 27.12
C ILE A 189 7.61 6.61 27.63
N SER A 190 8.20 5.42 27.63
CA SER A 190 9.55 5.19 28.13
C SER A 190 10.56 6.09 27.41
N ASP A 191 11.26 6.92 28.19
CA ASP A 191 12.57 7.54 27.98
C ASP A 191 13.31 7.32 26.64
N ARG A 192 12.84 7.94 25.55
CA ARG A 192 13.71 8.27 24.38
C ARG A 192 13.49 9.62 23.72
N ASP A 193 12.45 10.38 24.08
CA ASP A 193 12.24 11.73 23.56
C ASP A 193 12.14 12.74 24.70
N THR A 194 13.27 13.38 25.01
CA THR A 194 13.37 14.50 25.95
C THR A 194 12.84 15.78 25.29
N ARG A 195 11.51 15.97 25.29
CA ARG A 195 10.89 17.31 25.32
C ARG A 195 9.59 17.28 26.16
N PRO A 196 9.56 17.93 27.32
CA PRO A 196 8.36 17.99 28.16
C PRO A 196 7.46 19.14 27.70
N GLN A 197 6.20 18.83 27.34
CA GLN A 197 5.04 19.72 27.24
C GLN A 197 3.90 18.79 26.77
N TYR A 198 2.92 18.37 27.56
CA TYR A 198 1.94 19.17 28.30
C TYR A 198 1.41 18.37 29.50
N TRP A 199 1.41 18.99 30.70
CA TRP A 199 0.60 18.51 31.83
C TRP A 199 -0.77 19.20 31.78
N GLY A 200 -1.71 18.62 31.06
CA GLY A 200 -3.09 19.11 31.03
C GLY A 200 -3.89 18.64 32.24
N LYS A 201 -4.11 19.50 33.23
CA LYS A 201 -5.21 19.33 34.20
C LYS A 201 -6.53 19.62 33.48
N GLY A 202 -7.22 18.58 33.00
CA GLY A 202 -8.58 18.70 32.47
C GLY A 202 -9.62 18.65 33.60
N ARG A 203 -10.45 19.69 33.72
CA ARG A 203 -11.62 19.74 34.61
C ARG A 203 -12.82 19.32 33.76
N VAL A 204 -13.37 18.12 33.99
CA VAL A 204 -14.61 17.67 33.35
C VAL A 204 -15.77 18.06 34.26
N ASN A 205 -16.66 18.92 33.78
CA ASN A 205 -17.95 19.16 34.42
C ASN A 205 -18.89 18.04 33.99
N VAL A 206 -19.34 17.23 34.95
CA VAL A 206 -20.34 16.20 34.71
C VAL A 206 -21.68 16.74 35.23
N PHE A 207 -22.68 16.74 34.36
CA PHE A 207 -24.08 17.03 34.68
C PHE A 207 -24.81 15.68 34.70
N ASP A 208 -25.61 15.42 35.73
CA ASP A 208 -26.37 14.18 35.88
C ASP A 208 -27.83 14.51 36.27
N TRP A 209 -28.77 13.62 35.94
CA TRP A 209 -30.18 13.68 36.37
C TRP A 209 -30.46 12.68 37.50
#